data_AF-A0A380CWB9-F1
#
_entry.id   AF-A0A380CWB9-F1
#
_cell.length_a   1.000
_cell.length_b   1.000
_cell.length_c   1.000
_cell.angle_alpha   90.00
_cell.angle_beta   90.00
_cell.angle_gamma   90.00
#
_symmetry.space_group_name_H-M   'P 1'
#
loop_
_entity.id
_entity.type
_entity.pdbx_description
1 polymer ?
#
loop_
_entity_poly.entity_id
_entity_poly.type
_entity_poly.pdbx_seq_one_letter_code
_entity_poly.pdbx_strand_id
1 'polypeptide(L)'
;MKTTLFSAIIALLVLTSCGGKYDYGYNEKMSSLFLSCMEKVDESHEKLMNGEYNISKANNEISYDMALKNANGLIKYTNQIKAEAQELTHSEIANKFHDASIAYMTEIGDGYAPLLVKYIEEQDSVSREAIRKELILKKESIDKAADKSQEVQIEFLNKAGIKINTEG
;
A
#
# COMPACT_ATOMS: atom_id res chain seq x y z
N MET A 1 -14.26 5.81 16.80
CA MET A 1 -12.87 5.37 16.57
C MET A 1 -12.73 3.97 17.11
N LYS A 2 -12.85 2.95 16.25
CA LYS A 2 -12.46 1.59 16.61
C LYS A 2 -10.95 1.54 16.48
N THR A 3 -10.27 1.23 17.57
CA THR A 3 -8.86 0.87 17.62
C THR A 3 -8.62 -0.35 16.73
N THR A 4 -8.16 -0.15 15.51
CA THR A 4 -7.53 -1.21 14.70
C THR A 4 -6.04 -1.17 15.00
N LEU A 5 -5.58 -2.28 15.58
CA LEU A 5 -4.21 -2.55 15.99
C LEU A 5 -3.30 -2.47 14.74
N PHE A 6 -2.64 -1.34 14.52
CA PHE A 6 -1.55 -1.20 13.54
C PHE A 6 -0.28 -1.80 14.14
N SER A 7 -0.23 -3.13 14.23
CA SER A 7 1.03 -3.82 14.54
C SER A 7 1.65 -4.23 13.21
N ALA A 8 2.49 -3.34 12.65
CA ALA A 8 3.47 -3.76 11.67
C ALA A 8 4.31 -4.87 12.34
N ILE A 9 4.11 -6.12 11.93
CA ILE A 9 4.79 -7.28 12.49
C ILE A 9 6.26 -7.22 12.03
N ILE A 10 7.07 -6.45 12.74
CA ILE A 10 8.54 -6.56 12.69
C ILE A 10 8.91 -7.64 13.70
N ALA A 11 8.77 -8.91 13.29
CA ALA A 11 9.11 -10.05 14.14
C ALA A 11 10.62 -10.33 14.07
N LEU A 12 11.35 -9.99 15.13
CA LEU A 12 12.59 -10.71 15.47
C LEU A 12 12.22 -11.97 16.26
N LEU A 13 12.65 -13.18 15.84
CA LEU A 13 13.39 -14.17 16.68
C LEU A 13 13.52 -15.62 16.13
N VAL A 14 14.71 -16.18 16.43
CA VAL A 14 15.27 -17.56 16.45
C VAL A 14 15.06 -18.51 15.26
N LEU A 15 16.14 -18.66 14.48
CA LEU A 15 16.32 -19.52 13.29
C LEU A 15 16.57 -21.00 13.66
N THR A 16 15.71 -21.92 13.22
CA THR A 16 16.00 -23.37 13.25
C THR A 16 15.54 -24.13 11.99
N SER A 17 15.93 -23.70 10.79
CA SER A 17 16.21 -24.59 9.62
C SER A 17 16.73 -23.78 8.42
N CYS A 18 17.50 -24.39 7.51
CA CYS A 18 18.01 -23.73 6.31
C CYS A 18 16.89 -23.23 5.36
N GLY A 19 15.70 -23.85 5.39
CA GLY A 19 14.52 -23.35 4.67
C GLY A 19 13.94 -22.07 5.29
N GLY A 20 13.93 -22.00 6.62
CA GLY A 20 13.43 -20.82 7.35
C GLY A 20 14.24 -19.55 7.11
N LYS A 21 15.54 -19.64 6.78
CA LYS A 21 16.36 -18.45 6.47
C LYS A 21 15.98 -17.79 5.14
N TYR A 22 15.57 -18.57 4.16
CA TYR A 22 15.15 -18.08 2.85
C TYR A 22 13.76 -17.43 2.92
N ASP A 23 12.79 -18.14 3.51
CA ASP A 23 11.44 -17.63 3.71
C ASP A 23 11.41 -16.39 4.62
N TYR A 24 12.29 -16.33 5.62
CA TYR A 24 12.47 -15.14 6.45
C TYR A 24 12.96 -13.94 5.63
N GLY A 25 14.02 -14.11 4.83
CA GLY A 25 14.56 -13.02 4.01
C GLY A 25 13.55 -12.53 2.98
N TYR A 26 12.79 -13.44 2.38
CA TYR A 26 11.66 -13.10 1.52
C TYR A 26 10.60 -12.29 2.29
N ASN A 27 10.19 -12.76 3.47
CA ASN A 27 9.20 -12.07 4.30
C ASN A 27 9.62 -10.64 4.61
N GLU A 28 10.85 -10.44 5.09
CA GLU A 28 11.40 -9.14 5.45
C GLU A 28 11.36 -8.18 4.25
N LYS A 29 11.82 -8.66 3.09
CA LYS A 29 11.85 -7.87 1.87
C LYS A 29 10.45 -7.51 1.38
N MET A 30 9.54 -8.48 1.28
CA MET A 30 8.17 -8.24 0.84
C MET A 30 7.41 -7.32 1.81
N SER A 31 7.58 -7.51 3.12
CA SER A 31 6.96 -6.66 4.15
C SER A 31 7.44 -5.22 4.08
N SER A 32 8.73 -5.00 3.81
CA SER A 32 9.29 -3.66 3.63
C SER A 32 8.69 -2.95 2.42
N LEU A 33 8.56 -3.65 1.28
CA LEU A 33 7.92 -3.12 0.07
C LEU A 33 6.44 -2.81 0.30
N PHE A 34 5.73 -3.71 0.98
CA PHE A 34 4.34 -3.55 1.37
C PHE A 34 4.13 -2.31 2.26
N LEU A 35 4.90 -2.18 3.35
CA LEU A 35 4.84 -1.05 4.28
C LEU A 35 5.13 0.27 3.58
N SER A 36 6.11 0.29 2.69
CA SER A 36 6.47 1.49 1.94
C SER A 36 5.32 2.00 1.05
N CYS A 37 4.55 1.09 0.44
CA CYS A 37 3.34 1.46 -0.30
C CYS A 37 2.22 1.96 0.62
N MET A 38 2.05 1.32 1.78
CA MET A 38 1.05 1.69 2.79
C MET A 38 1.26 3.12 3.29
N GLU A 39 2.47 3.44 3.73
CA GLU A 39 2.82 4.79 4.19
C GLU A 39 2.55 5.84 3.10
N LYS A 40 2.88 5.55 1.84
CA LYS A 40 2.71 6.49 0.73
C LYS A 40 1.25 6.72 0.35
N VAL A 41 0.43 5.68 0.33
CA VAL A 41 -1.00 5.83 0.03
C VAL A 41 -1.75 6.48 1.20
N ASP A 42 -1.37 6.17 2.44
CA ASP A 42 -1.95 6.79 3.63
C ASP A 42 -1.61 8.29 3.71
N GLU A 43 -0.35 8.66 3.49
CA GLU A 43 0.08 10.07 3.41
C GLU A 43 -0.73 10.84 2.34
N SER A 44 -0.91 10.22 1.17
CA SER A 44 -1.67 10.83 0.08
C SER A 44 -3.17 10.91 0.41
N HIS A 45 -3.73 9.91 1.10
CA HIS A 45 -5.13 9.92 1.49
C HIS A 45 -5.41 10.95 2.58
N GLU A 46 -4.51 11.11 3.56
CA GLU A 46 -4.61 12.14 4.58
C GLU A 46 -4.63 13.54 3.95
N LYS A 47 -3.72 13.83 3.02
CA LYS A 47 -3.69 15.08 2.25
C LYS A 47 -4.99 15.35 1.50
N LEU A 48 -5.59 14.32 0.90
CA LEU A 48 -6.91 14.41 0.27
C LEU A 48 -7.99 14.82 1.28
N MET A 49 -8.01 14.17 2.44
CA MET A 49 -9.02 14.43 3.47
C MET A 49 -8.86 15.80 4.12
N ASN A 50 -7.62 16.31 4.19
CA ASN A 50 -7.31 17.67 4.65
C ASN A 50 -7.58 18.75 3.58
N GLY A 51 -7.97 18.35 2.37
CA GLY A 51 -8.27 19.28 1.28
C GLY A 51 -7.03 19.86 0.60
N GLU A 52 -5.83 19.34 0.85
CA GLU A 52 -4.58 19.84 0.26
C GLU A 52 -4.55 19.68 -1.26
N TYR A 53 -5.34 18.76 -1.81
CA TYR A 53 -5.53 18.59 -3.25
C TYR A 53 -6.68 19.43 -3.84
N ASN A 54 -7.41 20.20 -3.03
CA ASN A 54 -8.46 21.10 -3.51
C ASN A 54 -7.88 22.42 -4.01
N ILE A 55 -7.07 22.34 -5.06
CA ILE A 55 -6.36 23.48 -5.65
C ILE A 55 -7.02 23.84 -6.97
N SER A 56 -7.22 25.14 -7.20
CA SER A 56 -7.66 25.67 -8.50
C SER A 56 -6.43 26.05 -9.32
N LYS A 57 -6.32 25.48 -10.53
CA LYS A 57 -5.21 25.81 -11.45
C LYS A 57 -5.15 27.31 -11.76
N ALA A 58 -6.31 27.94 -11.96
CA ALA A 58 -6.41 29.36 -12.29
C ALA A 58 -5.92 30.28 -11.16
N ASN A 59 -6.02 29.83 -9.91
CA ASN A 59 -5.69 30.65 -8.75
C ASN A 59 -4.27 30.40 -8.23
N ASN A 60 -3.73 29.18 -8.40
CA ASN A 60 -2.40 28.82 -7.90
C ASN A 60 -1.79 27.65 -8.69
N GLU A 61 -1.24 27.97 -9.85
CA GLU A 61 -0.63 27.01 -10.78
C GLU A 61 0.54 26.24 -10.15
N ILE A 62 1.38 26.88 -9.35
CA ILE A 62 2.55 26.24 -8.71
C ILE A 62 2.11 25.12 -7.76
N SER A 63 1.14 25.40 -6.87
CA SER A 63 0.64 24.37 -5.96
C SER A 63 -0.13 23.28 -6.71
N TYR A 64 -0.86 23.64 -7.77
CA TYR A 64 -1.55 22.68 -8.63
C TYR A 64 -0.57 21.69 -9.30
N ASP A 65 0.50 22.21 -9.91
CA ASP A 65 1.53 21.38 -10.56
C ASP A 65 2.28 20.50 -9.54
N MET A 66 2.52 21.02 -8.34
CA MET A 66 3.13 20.25 -7.26
C MET A 66 2.21 19.10 -6.79
N ALA A 67 0.91 19.35 -6.66
CA ALA A 67 -0.08 18.32 -6.34
C ALA A 67 -0.11 17.22 -7.41
N LEU A 68 -0.17 17.60 -8.69
CA LEU A 68 -0.10 16.64 -9.80
C LEU A 68 1.20 15.85 -9.81
N LYS A 69 2.34 16.50 -9.58
CA LYS A 69 3.64 15.83 -9.50
C LYS A 69 3.66 14.80 -8.37
N ASN A 70 3.09 15.12 -7.22
CA ASN A 70 3.02 14.21 -6.08
C ASN A 70 2.11 13.01 -6.37
N ALA A 71 0.92 13.24 -6.95
CA ALA A 71 -0.01 12.16 -7.32
C ALA A 71 0.57 11.25 -8.41
N ASN A 72 1.21 11.80 -9.44
CA ASN A 72 1.95 11.00 -10.44
C ASN A 72 3.16 10.29 -9.83
N GLY A 73 3.80 10.91 -8.83
CA GLY A 73 4.86 10.31 -8.04
C GLY A 73 4.40 9.04 -7.32
N LEU A 74 3.18 9.03 -6.76
CA LEU A 74 2.59 7.84 -6.15
C LEU A 74 2.44 6.70 -7.17
N ILE A 75 1.89 6.97 -8.37
CA ILE A 75 1.77 5.98 -9.45
C ILE A 75 3.13 5.37 -9.76
N LYS A 76 4.13 6.23 -10.04
CA LYS A 76 5.48 5.78 -10.39
C LYS A 76 6.11 4.94 -9.27
N TYR A 77 5.99 5.42 -8.03
CA TYR A 77 6.58 4.76 -6.86
C TYR A 77 5.96 3.38 -6.65
N THR A 78 4.63 3.29 -6.58
CA THR A 78 3.93 2.02 -6.38
C THR A 78 4.22 1.04 -7.51
N ASN A 79 4.27 1.48 -8.77
CA ASN A 79 4.59 0.60 -9.89
C ASN A 79 6.03 0.07 -9.83
N GLN A 80 6.98 0.89 -9.39
CA GLN A 80 8.36 0.44 -9.18
C GLN A 80 8.44 -0.59 -8.05
N ILE A 81 7.78 -0.34 -6.92
CA ILE A 81 7.75 -1.25 -5.78
C ILE A 81 7.05 -2.57 -6.15
N LYS A 82 5.95 -2.50 -6.90
CA LYS A 82 5.24 -3.66 -7.45
C LYS A 82 6.13 -4.50 -8.35
N ALA A 83 6.87 -3.87 -9.27
CA ALA A 83 7.81 -4.58 -10.13
C ALA A 83 8.91 -5.28 -9.32
N GLU A 84 9.50 -4.59 -8.34
CA GLU A 84 10.49 -5.18 -7.44
C GLU A 84 9.91 -6.36 -6.64
N ALA A 85 8.67 -6.22 -6.15
CA ALA A 85 7.98 -7.26 -5.40
C ALA A 85 7.70 -8.50 -6.28
N GLN A 86 7.30 -8.31 -7.54
CA GLN A 86 7.02 -9.39 -8.49
C GLN A 86 8.27 -10.22 -8.83
N GLU A 87 9.44 -9.60 -8.80
CA GLU A 87 10.71 -10.26 -9.10
C GLU A 87 11.31 -11.01 -7.89
N LEU A 88 10.72 -10.91 -6.70
CA LEU A 88 11.19 -11.63 -5.53
C LEU A 88 10.98 -13.13 -5.69
N THR A 89 12.08 -13.88 -5.78
CA THR A 89 12.04 -15.33 -5.66
C THR A 89 11.50 -15.72 -4.29
N HIS A 90 10.52 -16.62 -4.27
CA HIS A 90 9.88 -17.10 -3.04
C HIS A 90 9.57 -18.60 -3.11
N SER A 91 9.28 -19.22 -1.96
CA SER A 91 8.88 -20.62 -1.88
C SER A 91 7.39 -20.79 -2.23
N GLU A 92 6.98 -22.01 -2.56
CA GLU A 92 5.57 -22.32 -2.83
C GLU A 92 4.64 -22.01 -1.64
N ILE A 93 5.17 -22.10 -0.42
CA ILE A 93 4.42 -21.80 0.81
C ILE A 93 4.06 -20.31 0.88
N ALA A 94 4.88 -19.45 0.27
CA ALA A 94 4.72 -18.00 0.26
C ALA A 94 3.80 -17.49 -0.87
N ASN A 95 3.39 -18.31 -1.83
CA ASN A 95 2.64 -17.89 -3.03
C ASN A 95 1.42 -17.03 -2.70
N LYS A 96 0.60 -17.44 -1.72
CA LYS A 96 -0.60 -16.67 -1.35
C LYS A 96 -0.25 -15.28 -0.81
N PHE A 97 0.81 -15.17 -0.01
CA PHE A 97 1.29 -13.89 0.52
C PHE A 97 1.89 -13.01 -0.57
N HIS A 98 2.63 -13.61 -1.49
CA HIS A 98 3.11 -12.93 -2.68
C HIS A 98 1.94 -12.33 -3.48
N ASP A 99 0.99 -13.17 -3.90
CA ASP A 99 -0.14 -12.76 -4.73
C ASP A 99 -0.99 -11.67 -4.05
N ALA A 100 -1.27 -11.82 -2.76
CA ALA A 100 -2.03 -10.83 -2.00
C ALA A 100 -1.29 -9.48 -1.89
N SER A 101 0.04 -9.51 -1.71
CA SER A 101 0.86 -8.28 -1.68
C SER A 101 0.88 -7.58 -3.04
N ILE A 102 0.99 -8.33 -4.14
CA ILE A 102 0.92 -7.78 -5.50
C ILE A 102 -0.47 -7.21 -5.81
N ALA A 103 -1.53 -7.90 -5.40
CA ALA A 103 -2.91 -7.41 -5.55
C ALA A 103 -3.12 -6.10 -4.79
N TYR A 104 -2.62 -6.01 -3.55
CA TYR A 104 -2.62 -4.78 -2.76
C TYR A 104 -1.91 -3.61 -3.48
N MET A 105 -0.68 -3.84 -3.97
CA MET A 105 0.07 -2.81 -4.71
C MET A 105 -0.63 -2.42 -6.02
N THR A 106 -1.33 -3.36 -6.66
CA THR A 106 -2.13 -3.13 -7.87
C THR A 106 -3.33 -2.23 -7.59
N GLU A 107 -4.08 -2.43 -6.50
CA GLU A 107 -5.20 -1.55 -6.12
C GLU A 107 -4.74 -0.10 -5.91
N ILE A 108 -3.50 0.11 -5.44
CA ILE A 108 -2.92 1.44 -5.30
C ILE A 108 -2.51 2.00 -6.67
N GLY A 109 -1.62 1.31 -7.39
CA GLY A 109 -0.96 1.82 -8.60
C GLY A 109 -1.87 1.93 -9.81
N ASP A 110 -2.79 0.97 -9.97
CA ASP A 110 -3.68 0.88 -11.13
C ASP A 110 -5.12 1.33 -10.79
N GLY A 111 -5.45 1.49 -9.49
CA GLY A 111 -6.76 1.91 -9.01
C GLY A 111 -6.78 3.32 -8.42
N TYR A 112 -6.28 3.47 -7.19
CA TYR A 112 -6.40 4.71 -6.41
C TYR A 112 -5.57 5.87 -6.96
N ALA A 113 -4.30 5.65 -7.29
CA ALA A 113 -3.39 6.74 -7.64
C ALA A 113 -3.77 7.44 -8.97
N PRO A 114 -4.18 6.75 -10.04
CA PRO A 114 -4.73 7.40 -11.24
C PRO A 114 -6.00 8.21 -10.96
N LEU A 115 -6.86 7.72 -10.05
CA LEU A 115 -8.08 8.43 -9.65
C LEU A 115 -7.76 9.72 -8.88
N LEU A 116 -6.67 9.73 -8.10
CA LEU A 116 -6.20 10.93 -7.40
C LEU A 116 -5.69 11.99 -8.38
N VAL A 117 -5.00 11.59 -9.46
CA VAL A 117 -4.64 12.51 -10.55
C VAL A 117 -5.89 13.12 -11.15
N LYS A 118 -6.88 12.29 -11.49
CA LYS A 118 -8.17 12.75 -12.03
C LYS A 118 -8.88 13.75 -11.10
N TYR A 119 -8.86 13.52 -9.79
CA TYR A 119 -9.42 14.43 -8.79
C TYR A 119 -8.78 15.82 -8.84
N ILE A 120 -7.45 15.89 -8.95
CA ILE A 120 -6.70 17.14 -9.00
C ILE A 120 -6.99 17.88 -10.32
N GLU A 121 -7.01 17.15 -11.44
CA GLU A 121 -7.27 17.71 -12.76
C GLU A 121 -8.69 18.24 -12.94
N GLU A 122 -9.69 17.55 -12.37
CA GLU A 122 -11.09 17.97 -12.43
C GLU A 122 -11.28 19.30 -11.71
N GLN A 123 -11.81 20.33 -12.39
CA GLN A 123 -12.06 21.65 -11.80
C GLN A 123 -13.54 21.92 -11.53
N ASP A 124 -14.45 21.09 -12.08
CA ASP A 124 -15.87 21.15 -11.73
C ASP A 124 -16.11 20.57 -10.34
N SER A 125 -16.75 21.35 -9.46
CA SER A 125 -16.90 20.99 -8.04
C SER A 125 -17.79 19.76 -7.81
N VAL A 126 -18.82 19.59 -8.63
CA VAL A 126 -19.75 18.45 -8.52
C VAL A 126 -19.05 17.16 -8.94
N SER A 127 -18.35 17.18 -10.07
CA SER A 127 -17.58 16.06 -10.61
C SER A 127 -16.42 15.70 -9.69
N ARG A 128 -15.71 16.71 -9.17
CA ARG A 128 -14.62 16.54 -8.20
C ARG A 128 -15.10 15.86 -6.91
N GLU A 129 -16.27 16.25 -6.38
CA GLU A 129 -16.85 15.59 -5.19
C GLU A 129 -17.25 14.14 -5.45
N ALA A 130 -17.74 13.80 -6.66
CA ALA A 130 -18.01 12.41 -7.03
C ALA A 130 -16.73 11.57 -7.04
N ILE A 131 -15.65 12.10 -7.62
CA ILE A 131 -14.33 11.44 -7.62
C ILE A 131 -13.80 11.28 -6.19
N ARG A 132 -13.99 12.28 -5.31
CA ARG A 132 -13.58 12.18 -3.90
C ARG A 132 -14.23 11.01 -3.18
N LYS A 133 -15.54 10.80 -3.39
CA LYS A 133 -16.27 9.66 -2.81
C LYS A 133 -15.74 8.33 -3.33
N GLU A 134 -15.42 8.26 -4.62
CA GLU A 134 -14.80 7.08 -5.22
C GLU A 134 -13.40 6.79 -4.63
N LEU A 135 -12.59 7.84 -4.39
CA LEU A 135 -11.29 7.70 -3.71
C LEU A 135 -11.42 7.14 -2.29
N ILE A 136 -12.42 7.57 -1.53
CA ILE A 136 -12.70 7.03 -0.18
C ILE A 136 -13.04 5.54 -0.26
N LEU A 137 -13.93 5.14 -1.17
CA LEU A 137 -14.27 3.72 -1.37
C LEU A 137 -13.06 2.90 -1.84
N LYS A 138 -12.21 3.47 -2.69
CA LYS A 138 -10.97 2.83 -3.11
C LYS A 138 -9.97 2.67 -1.96
N LYS A 139 -9.88 3.64 -1.05
CA LYS A 139 -9.06 3.48 0.16
C LYS A 139 -9.57 2.35 1.05
N GLU A 140 -10.88 2.23 1.25
CA GLU A 140 -11.47 1.10 2.00
C GLU A 140 -11.17 -0.26 1.33
N SER A 141 -11.15 -0.30 0.00
CA SER A 141 -10.76 -1.51 -0.75
C SER A 141 -9.29 -1.85 -0.56
N ILE A 142 -8.41 -0.85 -0.57
CA ILE A 142 -6.97 -1.00 -0.29
C ILE A 142 -6.75 -1.53 1.12
N ASP A 143 -7.49 -1.01 2.11
CA ASP A 143 -7.39 -1.46 3.51
C ASP A 143 -7.79 -2.92 3.66
N LYS A 144 -8.86 -3.35 2.98
CA LYS A 144 -9.25 -4.77 2.93
C LYS A 144 -8.20 -5.64 2.25
N ALA A 145 -7.55 -5.15 1.19
CA ALA A 145 -6.46 -5.88 0.54
C ALA A 145 -5.22 -5.97 1.45
N ALA A 146 -4.95 -4.92 2.23
CA ALA A 146 -3.90 -4.91 3.24
C ALA A 146 -4.16 -5.95 4.34
N ASP A 147 -5.36 -5.94 4.92
CA ASP A 147 -5.80 -6.94 5.90
C ASP A 147 -5.65 -8.36 5.36
N LYS A 148 -6.06 -8.57 4.10
CA LYS A 148 -5.93 -9.89 3.46
C LYS A 148 -4.48 -10.32 3.30
N SER A 149 -3.60 -9.41 2.89
CA SER A 149 -2.16 -9.67 2.76
C SER A 149 -1.54 -10.08 4.09
N GLN A 150 -1.88 -9.39 5.19
CA GLN A 150 -1.41 -9.72 6.53
C GLN A 150 -1.93 -11.07 7.02
N GLU A 151 -3.20 -11.39 6.77
CA GLU A 151 -3.78 -12.69 7.12
C GLU A 151 -2.98 -13.84 6.46
N VAL A 152 -2.71 -13.74 5.16
CA VAL A 152 -1.97 -14.78 4.45
C VAL A 152 -0.47 -14.76 4.75
N GLN A 153 0.09 -13.62 5.17
CA GLN A 153 1.44 -13.53 5.71
C GLN A 153 1.57 -14.38 6.98
N ILE A 154 0.62 -14.26 7.91
CA ILE A 154 0.59 -15.04 9.14
C ILE A 154 0.49 -16.54 8.82
N GLU A 155 -0.38 -16.93 7.88
CA GLU A 155 -0.46 -18.32 7.42
C GLU A 155 0.88 -18.84 6.86
N PHE A 156 1.54 -18.03 6.04
CA PHE A 156 2.85 -18.35 5.46
C PHE A 156 3.91 -18.53 6.54
N LEU A 157 4.06 -17.58 7.46
CA LEU A 157 5.06 -17.62 8.53
C LEU A 157 4.87 -18.85 9.42
N ASN A 158 3.62 -19.17 9.78
CA ASN A 158 3.30 -20.36 10.55
C ASN A 158 3.70 -21.65 9.82
N LYS A 159 3.43 -21.76 8.51
CA LYS A 159 3.81 -22.93 7.70
C LYS A 159 5.32 -23.05 7.51
N ALA A 160 6.03 -21.92 7.42
CA ALA A 160 7.48 -21.87 7.34
C ALA A 160 8.17 -22.16 8.70
N GLY A 161 7.40 -22.33 9.78
CA GLY A 161 7.92 -22.53 11.14
C GLY A 161 8.55 -21.27 11.73
N ILE A 162 8.23 -20.09 11.20
CA ILE A 162 8.70 -18.80 11.68
C ILE A 162 7.73 -18.29 12.74
N LYS A 163 8.21 -18.13 13.98
CA LYS A 163 7.38 -17.67 15.09
C LYS A 163 7.20 -16.16 15.05
N ILE A 164 5.95 -15.72 15.21
CA ILE A 164 5.60 -14.31 15.40
C ILE A 164 5.49 -14.08 16.90
N ASN A 165 6.38 -13.27 17.48
CA ASN A 165 6.19 -12.78 18.85
C ASN A 165 5.18 -11.64 18.81
N THR A 166 4.00 -11.85 19.39
CA THR A 166 2.89 -10.87 19.45
C THR A 166 2.91 -10.03 20.73
N GLU A 167 4.00 -10.07 21.51
CA GLU A 167 4.16 -9.26 22.72
C GLU A 167 5.06 -8.06 22.40
N GLY A 168 4.44 -6.90 22.20
CA GLY A 168 5.07 -5.58 22.05
C GLY A 168 4.12 -4.49 22.52
#